data_AF-A0A952XJ84-F1
#
_entry.id   AF-A0A952XJ84-F1
#
_cell.length_a   1.000
_cell.length_b   1.000
_cell.length_c   1.000
_cell.angle_alpha   90.00
_cell.angle_beta   90.00
_cell.angle_gamma   90.00
#
_symmetry.space_group_name_H-M   'P 1'
#
loop_
_entity.id
_entity.type
_entity.pdbx_description
1 polymer ?
#
loop_
_entity_poly.entity_id
_entity_poly.type
_entity_poly.pdbx_seq_one_letter_code
_entity_poly.pdbx_strand_id
1 'polypeptide(L)'
;MQKPVRARRAEADTRIDGPHGVLHARGGVDYIVVHAPGDQAVVRGEIFARTYEPLGGGLYRKRSDVVLRYFVLDHPAAIRTLEGVVKAKRGDWVMQGVTGELWPLSSQRGREKYDPA
;
A
#
# COMPACT_ATOMS: atom_id res chain seq x y z
N MET A 1 16.04 -7.70 8.16
CA MET A 1 14.65 -8.10 8.45
C MET A 1 13.85 -6.84 8.78
N GLN A 2 12.67 -6.63 8.17
CA GLN A 2 11.87 -5.42 8.45
C GLN A 2 11.39 -5.42 9.92
N LYS A 3 11.40 -4.26 10.57
CA LYS A 3 10.90 -4.13 11.95
C LYS A 3 9.39 -4.43 11.99
N PRO A 4 8.89 -5.09 13.05
CA PRO A 4 7.46 -5.24 13.25
C PRO A 4 6.75 -3.89 13.30
N VAL A 5 5.50 -3.88 12.84
CA VAL A 5 4.60 -2.73 12.90
C VAL A 5 3.45 -3.00 13.85
N ARG A 6 2.87 -1.94 14.41
CA ARG A 6 1.57 -2.05 15.09
C ARG A 6 0.47 -1.94 14.05
N ALA A 7 -0.54 -2.79 14.15
CA ALA A 7 -1.74 -2.63 13.34
C ALA A 7 -2.99 -3.01 14.14
N ARG A 8 -4.10 -2.38 13.77
CA ARG A 8 -5.43 -2.71 14.29
C ARG A 8 -6.43 -2.67 13.15
N ARG A 9 -7.46 -3.50 13.26
CA ARG A 9 -8.63 -3.37 12.39
C ARG A 9 -9.37 -2.08 12.77
N ALA A 10 -9.81 -1.33 11.77
CA ALA A 10 -10.68 -0.17 12.01
C ALA A 10 -11.98 -0.67 12.65
N GLU A 11 -12.44 -0.01 13.71
CA GLU A 11 -13.67 -0.40 14.41
C GLU A 11 -14.90 0.21 13.75
N ALA A 12 -14.75 1.41 13.19
CA ALA A 12 -15.76 2.14 12.45
C ALA A 12 -15.13 2.78 11.20
N ASP A 13 -15.98 3.22 10.27
CA ASP A 13 -15.54 4.04 9.15
C ASP A 13 -14.81 5.27 9.68
N THR A 14 -13.59 5.49 9.23
CA THR A 14 -12.76 6.56 9.77
C THR A 14 -11.89 7.21 8.71
N ARG A 15 -11.57 8.47 8.97
CA ARG A 15 -10.71 9.33 8.18
C ARG A 15 -9.43 9.56 8.96
N ILE A 16 -8.29 9.35 8.32
CA ILE A 16 -6.96 9.62 8.88
C ILE A 16 -6.31 10.70 8.02
N ASP A 17 -6.08 11.87 8.60
CA ASP A 17 -5.31 12.92 7.95
C ASP A 17 -3.81 12.64 8.11
N GLY A 18 -3.09 12.65 7.00
CA GLY A 18 -1.65 12.41 6.96
C GLY A 18 -0.93 13.37 6.01
N PRO A 19 0.42 13.39 6.06
CA PRO A 19 1.24 14.29 5.25
C PRO A 19 1.09 14.06 3.74
N HIS A 20 0.56 12.91 3.33
CA HIS A 20 0.33 12.54 1.94
C HIS A 20 -1.15 12.60 1.52
N GLY A 21 -2.00 13.21 2.35
CA GLY A 21 -3.42 13.37 2.11
C GLY A 21 -4.27 12.60 3.10
N VAL A 22 -5.53 12.42 2.72
CA VAL A 22 -6.57 11.83 3.56
C VAL A 22 -6.73 10.35 3.23
N LEU A 23 -6.64 9.49 4.24
CA LEU A 23 -6.88 8.06 4.11
C LEU A 23 -8.25 7.70 4.69
N HIS A 24 -8.98 6.82 4.03
CA HIS A 24 -10.30 6.35 4.46
C HIS A 24 -10.26 4.85 4.75
N ALA A 25 -10.61 4.46 5.97
CA ALA A 25 -10.73 3.07 6.39
C ALA A 25 -12.19 2.70 6.59
N ARG A 26 -12.60 1.53 6.08
CA ARG A 26 -13.91 0.94 6.38
C ARG A 26 -13.87 0.18 7.69
N GLY A 27 -14.84 0.45 8.56
CA GLY A 27 -15.01 -0.21 9.84
C GLY A 27 -15.22 -1.72 9.68
N GLY A 28 -14.64 -2.50 10.59
CA GLY A 28 -14.72 -3.95 10.59
C GLY A 28 -13.94 -4.66 9.47
N VAL A 29 -13.33 -3.92 8.54
CA VAL A 29 -12.70 -4.50 7.33
C VAL A 29 -11.25 -4.08 7.18
N ASP A 30 -10.98 -2.78 7.09
CA ASP A 30 -9.65 -2.27 6.75
C ASP A 30 -8.76 -2.18 8.00
N TYR A 31 -7.44 -2.25 7.80
CA TYR A 31 -6.46 -2.18 8.88
C TYR A 31 -5.73 -0.85 8.85
N ILE A 32 -5.53 -0.28 10.04
CA ILE A 32 -4.70 0.89 10.26
C ILE A 32 -3.35 0.39 10.74
N VAL A 33 -2.30 0.68 9.97
CA VAL A 33 -0.93 0.26 10.21
C VAL A 33 -0.13 1.48 10.64
N VAL A 34 0.59 1.37 11.75
CA VAL A 34 1.43 2.43 12.30
C VAL A 34 2.89 2.09 12.03
N HIS A 35 3.54 2.88 11.17
CA HIS A 35 4.96 2.77 10.85
C HIS A 35 5.82 3.55 11.84
N ALA A 36 5.36 4.73 12.23
CA ALA A 36 5.95 5.58 13.27
C ALA A 36 4.87 6.52 13.85
N PRO A 37 5.12 7.23 14.96
CA PRO A 37 4.20 8.27 15.43
C PRO A 37 3.93 9.30 14.32
N GLY A 38 2.64 9.48 13.97
CA GLY A 38 2.24 10.37 12.87
C GLY A 38 2.36 9.77 11.45
N ASP A 39 2.92 8.56 11.32
CA ASP A 39 3.05 7.84 10.05
C ASP A 39 2.16 6.59 10.08
N GLN A 40 0.95 6.76 9.54
CA GLN A 40 -0.08 5.74 9.51
C GLN A 40 -0.54 5.48 8.08
N ALA A 41 -0.85 4.22 7.78
CA ALA A 41 -1.43 3.79 6.52
C ALA A 41 -2.75 3.06 6.76
N VAL A 42 -3.66 3.16 5.80
CA VAL A 42 -4.85 2.29 5.71
C VAL A 42 -4.56 1.22 4.68
N VAL A 43 -4.67 -0.04 5.07
CA VAL A 43 -4.49 -1.21 4.20
C VAL A 43 -5.81 -1.97 4.15
N ARG A 44 -6.30 -2.28 2.94
CA ARG A 44 -7.52 -3.08 2.78
C ARG A 44 -7.36 -4.43 3.47
N GLY A 45 -8.41 -4.91 4.13
CA GLY A 45 -8.36 -6.13 4.96
C GLY A 45 -7.78 -7.35 4.24
N GLU A 46 -8.17 -7.58 2.99
CA GLU A 46 -7.67 -8.70 2.18
C GLU A 46 -6.18 -8.57 1.81
N ILE A 47 -5.71 -7.35 1.52
CA ILE A 47 -4.29 -7.08 1.25
C ILE A 47 -3.50 -7.28 2.55
N PHE A 48 -4.02 -6.79 3.67
CA PHE A 48 -3.37 -6.92 4.97
C PHE A 48 -3.18 -8.40 5.33
N ALA A 49 -4.24 -9.22 5.22
CA ALA A 49 -4.18 -10.65 5.50
C ALA A 49 -3.18 -11.42 4.63
N ARG A 50 -2.92 -10.96 3.40
CA ARG A 50 -1.95 -11.58 2.48
C ARG A 50 -0.52 -11.09 2.68
N THR A 51 -0.32 -9.88 3.22
CA THR A 51 0.98 -9.20 3.28
C THR A 51 1.57 -9.09 4.68
N TYR A 52 0.80 -9.36 5.73
CA TYR A 52 1.24 -9.31 7.12
C TYR A 52 0.97 -10.62 7.85
N GLU A 53 1.87 -10.99 8.76
CA GLU A 53 1.71 -12.10 9.69
C GLU A 53 1.61 -11.57 11.13
N PRO A 54 0.69 -12.09 11.96
CA PRO A 54 0.56 -11.67 13.34
C PRO A 54 1.73 -12.18 14.19
N LEU A 55 2.24 -11.32 15.07
CA LEU A 55 3.21 -11.69 16.11
C LEU A 55 2.58 -11.71 17.52
N GLY A 56 1.29 -11.38 17.63
CA GLY A 56 0.58 -11.21 18.90
C GLY A 56 0.63 -9.77 19.44
N GLY A 57 -0.26 -9.44 20.38
CA GLY A 57 -0.27 -8.11 21.04
C GLY A 57 -0.49 -6.91 20.11
N GLY A 58 -1.14 -7.12 18.96
CA GLY A 58 -1.33 -6.09 17.92
C GLY A 58 -0.07 -5.79 17.09
N LEU A 59 0.97 -6.61 17.20
CA LEU A 59 2.18 -6.54 16.37
C LEU A 59 2.06 -7.46 15.17
N TYR A 60 2.58 -6.99 14.05
CA TYR A 60 2.59 -7.70 12.78
C TYR A 60 3.93 -7.53 12.09
N ARG A 61 4.36 -8.56 11.36
CA ARG A 61 5.52 -8.49 10.47
C ARG A 61 5.04 -8.48 9.03
N LYS A 62 5.63 -7.60 8.21
CA LYS A 62 5.39 -7.64 6.77
C LYS A 62 6.10 -8.85 6.20
N ARG A 63 5.37 -9.67 5.47
CA ARG A 63 5.87 -10.88 4.81
C ARG A 63 6.95 -10.54 3.79
N SER A 64 8.05 -11.28 3.82
CA SER A 64 9.18 -11.11 2.89
C SER A 64 9.06 -11.98 1.63
N ASP A 65 8.15 -12.94 1.62
CA ASP A 65 7.87 -13.85 0.52
C ASP A 65 6.82 -13.31 -0.47
N VAL A 66 6.32 -12.09 -0.24
CA VAL A 66 5.39 -11.42 -1.15
C VAL A 66 6.14 -10.90 -2.38
N VAL A 67 5.86 -11.48 -3.54
CA VAL A 67 6.36 -11.00 -4.83
C VAL A 67 5.37 -9.99 -5.41
N LEU A 68 5.84 -8.77 -5.67
CA LEU A 68 5.09 -7.76 -6.41
C LEU A 68 5.47 -7.81 -7.89
N ARG A 69 4.49 -7.59 -8.76
CA ARG A 69 4.71 -7.46 -10.21
C ARG A 69 4.64 -6.01 -10.61
N TYR A 70 5.22 -5.66 -11.75
CA TYR A 70 5.06 -4.35 -12.35
C TYR A 70 5.18 -4.42 -13.87
N PHE A 71 4.70 -3.37 -14.53
CA PHE A 71 4.99 -3.08 -15.92
C PHE A 71 5.24 -1.58 -16.09
N VAL A 72 5.93 -1.19 -17.17
CA VAL A 72 6.22 0.21 -17.49
C VAL A 72 5.31 0.64 -18.64
N LEU A 73 4.66 1.79 -18.51
CA LEU A 73 3.79 2.32 -19.54
C LEU A 73 4.59 2.80 -20.75
N ASP A 74 4.17 2.40 -21.94
CA ASP A 74 4.70 2.90 -23.21
C ASP A 74 3.95 4.15 -23.73
N HIS A 75 2.75 4.41 -23.19
CA HIS A 75 1.92 5.58 -23.48
C HIS A 75 1.19 6.07 -22.21
N PRO A 76 0.75 7.34 -22.16
CA PRO A 76 -0.08 7.82 -21.05
C PRO A 76 -1.37 7.00 -20.91
N ALA A 77 -1.78 6.69 -19.67
CA ALA A 77 -2.96 5.90 -19.39
C ALA A 77 -3.66 6.32 -18.09
N ALA A 78 -4.96 6.07 -18.01
CA ALA A 78 -5.73 6.20 -16.78
C ALA A 78 -5.75 4.85 -16.06
N ILE A 79 -5.16 4.78 -14.88
CA ILE A 79 -5.02 3.57 -14.08
C ILE A 79 -6.10 3.58 -12.99
N ARG A 80 -6.91 2.53 -12.94
CA ARG A 80 -7.89 2.34 -11.86
C ARG A 80 -7.19 1.77 -10.63
N THR A 81 -7.06 2.58 -9.58
CA THR A 81 -6.53 2.17 -8.27
C THR A 81 -7.65 1.98 -7.26
N LEU A 82 -7.31 1.63 -6.01
CA LEU A 82 -8.29 1.49 -4.92
C LEU A 82 -8.78 2.82 -4.36
N GLU A 83 -8.01 3.89 -4.58
CA GLU A 83 -8.29 5.28 -4.17
C GLU A 83 -9.01 6.06 -5.26
N GLY A 84 -8.99 5.57 -6.50
CA GLY A 84 -9.65 6.20 -7.64
C GLY A 84 -8.88 6.02 -8.93
N VAL A 85 -9.30 6.74 -9.97
CA VAL A 85 -8.58 6.74 -11.24
C VAL A 85 -7.43 7.73 -11.17
N VAL A 86 -6.22 7.27 -11.46
CA VAL A 86 -5.00 8.10 -11.49
C VAL A 86 -4.47 8.17 -12.92
N LYS A 87 -4.17 9.39 -13.39
CA LYS A 87 -3.52 9.59 -14.69
C LYS A 87 -2.01 9.34 -14.56
N ALA A 88 -1.50 8.38 -15.32
CA ALA A 88 -0.09 8.03 -15.39
C ALA A 88 0.49 8.39 -16.77
N LYS A 89 1.79 8.68 -16.81
CA LYS A 89 2.51 9.09 -18.01
C LYS A 89 3.26 7.90 -18.61
N ARG A 90 3.65 8.02 -19.88
CA ARG A 90 4.64 7.12 -20.48
C ARG A 90 5.89 7.08 -19.61
N GLY A 91 6.40 5.89 -19.35
CA GLY A 91 7.57 5.61 -18.52
C GLY A 91 7.24 5.42 -17.04
N ASP A 92 6.03 5.75 -16.59
CA ASP A 92 5.60 5.44 -15.22
C ASP A 92 5.45 3.92 -15.05
N TRP A 93 5.76 3.46 -13.84
CA TRP A 93 5.62 2.07 -13.46
C TRP A 93 4.22 1.86 -12.92
N VAL A 94 3.54 0.81 -13.37
CA VAL A 94 2.30 0.36 -12.76
C VAL A 94 2.60 -0.90 -11.98
N MET A 95 2.55 -0.77 -10.66
CA MET A 95 2.74 -1.89 -9.75
C MET A 95 1.42 -2.66 -9.64
N GLN A 96 1.53 -3.98 -9.51
CA GLN A 96 0.42 -4.87 -9.23
C GLN A 96 0.67 -5.59 -7.91
N GLY A 97 -0.30 -5.47 -7.00
CA GLY A 97 -0.24 -6.09 -5.69
C GLY A 97 -0.87 -7.47 -5.62
N VAL A 98 -1.07 -7.93 -4.38
CA VAL A 98 -1.39 -9.34 -4.06
C VAL A 98 -2.85 -9.71 -4.33
N THR A 99 -3.70 -8.73 -4.61
CA THR A 99 -5.10 -8.90 -5.01
C THR A 99 -5.35 -8.43 -6.44
N GLY A 100 -4.28 -8.07 -7.18
CA GLY A 100 -4.38 -7.52 -8.53
C GLY A 100 -4.63 -6.01 -8.56
N GLU A 101 -4.66 -5.36 -7.40
CA GLU A 101 -4.77 -3.91 -7.28
C GLU A 101 -3.58 -3.22 -7.95
N LEU A 102 -3.87 -2.11 -8.63
CA LEU A 102 -2.87 -1.34 -9.36
C LEU A 102 -2.58 -0.03 -8.64
N TRP A 103 -1.30 0.35 -8.60
CA TRP A 103 -0.90 1.71 -8.25
C TRP A 103 0.23 2.20 -9.16
N PRO A 104 0.09 3.37 -9.78
CA PRO A 104 1.16 3.96 -10.55
C PRO A 104 2.24 4.58 -9.64
N LEU A 105 3.49 4.46 -10.06
CA LEU A 105 4.65 5.16 -9.52
C LEU A 105 5.32 5.91 -10.65
N SER A 106 5.80 7.12 -10.37
CA SER A 106 6.63 7.82 -11.34
C SER A 106 7.87 6.99 -11.68
N SER A 107 8.37 7.11 -12.90
CA SER A 107 9.60 6.44 -13.34
C SER A 107 10.76 6.60 -12.33
N GLN A 108 10.93 7.82 -11.80
CA GLN A 108 11.91 8.14 -10.77
C GLN A 108 11.67 7.32 -9.49
N ARG A 109 10.46 7.35 -8.92
CA ARG A 109 10.14 6.64 -7.68
C ARG A 109 10.22 5.12 -7.83
N GLY A 110 9.85 4.60 -9.01
CA GLY A 110 9.97 3.18 -9.34
C GLY A 110 11.42 2.73 -9.24
N ARG A 111 12.33 3.47 -9.89
CA ARG A 111 13.77 3.20 -9.85
C ARG A 111 14.36 3.34 -8.45
N GLU A 112 14.11 4.45 -7.77
CA GLU A 112 14.63 4.70 -6.41
C GLU A 112 14.26 3.60 -5.41
N LYS A 113 13.10 2.97 -5.59
CA LYS A 113 12.56 2.00 -4.65
C LYS A 113 12.86 0.54 -5.01
N TYR A 114 12.97 0.20 -6.29
CA TYR A 114 13.00 -1.18 -6.75
C TYR A 114 14.14 -1.53 -7.70
N ASP A 115 14.86 -0.55 -8.27
CA ASP A 115 16.09 -0.87 -9.00
C ASP A 115 17.17 -1.20 -7.96
N PRO A 116 17.75 -2.41 -7.97
CA PRO A 116 18.96 -2.65 -7.19
C PRO A 116 20.06 -1.75 -7.76
N ALA A 117 20.70 -0.96 -6.88
CA ALA A 117 21.86 -0.15 -7.21
C ALA A 117 23.02 -1.01 -7.76
#